data_AF-A0A958DSN2-F1
#
_entry.id   AF-A0A958DSN2-F1
#
_cell.length_a   1.000
_cell.length_b   1.000
_cell.length_c   1.000
_cell.angle_alpha   90.00
_cell.angle_beta   90.00
_cell.angle_gamma   90.00
#
_symmetry.space_group_name_H-M   'P 1'
#
loop_
_entity.id
_entity.type
_entity.pdbx_description
1 polymer ?
#
loop_
_entity_poly.entity_id
_entity_poly.type
_entity_poly.pdbx_seq_one_letter_code
_entity_poly.pdbx_strand_id
1 'polypeptide(L)'
;MNRPKYPISTILSVGKSTLQTGRSKQDALQAFGGQLLLDTLESQIQAFEELPTHIENRADLKGLTEGKMTALDNCKNWGGDLRTRMVLAFGSDSTEYRQFPNGAFNEVGSSDDRMIYVMGTLIHLATTHHEQLTTHGQTEAERDKGSQLLTALKAAETFQETKKDANYSATRERTKQLNEICETVNKVNKVGRRVFSGDPVNVALFRSKWPAAKKPVAQPVVES
;
A
#
# COMPACT_ATOMS: atom_id res chain seq x y z
N MET A 1 0.29 7.26 -15.89
CA MET A 1 -0.28 5.95 -16.26
C MET A 1 -1.74 6.14 -16.61
N ASN A 2 -2.18 5.69 -17.78
CA ASN A 2 -3.58 5.78 -18.17
C ASN A 2 -4.38 4.75 -17.37
N ARG A 3 -5.40 5.22 -16.65
CA ARG A 3 -6.33 4.35 -15.92
C ARG A 3 -7.04 3.41 -16.89
N PRO A 4 -7.36 2.17 -16.47
CA PRO A 4 -8.13 1.26 -17.32
C PRO A 4 -9.46 1.90 -17.69
N LYS A 5 -9.85 1.76 -18.95
CA LYS A 5 -11.09 2.36 -19.48
C LYS A 5 -12.36 1.77 -18.86
N TYR A 6 -12.28 0.55 -18.32
CA TYR A 6 -13.41 -0.18 -17.77
C TYR A 6 -13.10 -0.67 -16.34
N PRO A 7 -14.12 -0.95 -15.52
CA PRO A 7 -13.93 -1.58 -14.21
C PRO A 7 -13.18 -2.91 -14.32
N ILE A 8 -12.40 -3.26 -13.29
CA ILE A 8 -11.62 -4.51 -13.23
C ILE A 8 -12.51 -5.73 -13.51
N SER A 9 -13.68 -5.81 -12.84
CA SER A 9 -14.63 -6.90 -13.01
C SER A 9 -15.14 -7.02 -14.45
N THR A 10 -15.37 -5.89 -15.13
CA THR A 10 -15.74 -5.86 -16.55
C THR A 10 -14.61 -6.37 -17.43
N ILE A 11 -13.37 -5.94 -17.19
CA ILE A 11 -12.19 -6.36 -17.97
C ILE A 11 -11.99 -7.87 -17.86
N LEU A 12 -12.00 -8.41 -16.64
CA LEU A 12 -11.84 -9.84 -16.43
C LEU A 12 -13.01 -10.65 -16.99
N SER A 13 -14.25 -10.19 -16.82
CA SER A 13 -15.43 -10.88 -17.37
C SER A 13 -15.36 -10.95 -18.90
N VAL A 14 -15.04 -9.85 -19.56
CA VAL A 14 -14.87 -9.80 -21.02
C VAL A 14 -13.68 -10.64 -21.47
N GLY A 15 -12.56 -10.57 -20.75
CA GLY A 15 -11.37 -11.39 -21.00
C GLY A 15 -11.67 -12.88 -20.98
N LYS A 16 -12.25 -13.37 -19.87
CA LYS A 16 -12.63 -14.78 -19.70
C LYS A 16 -13.66 -15.24 -20.73
N SER A 17 -14.68 -14.42 -21.03
CA SER A 17 -15.66 -14.75 -22.06
C SER A 17 -15.04 -14.81 -23.47
N THR A 18 -14.09 -13.93 -23.76
CA THR A 18 -13.36 -13.92 -25.04
C THR A 18 -12.45 -15.15 -25.15
N LEU A 19 -11.74 -15.49 -24.07
CA LEU A 19 -10.92 -16.70 -23.98
C LEU A 19 -11.76 -17.96 -24.22
N GLN A 20 -12.88 -18.11 -23.51
CA GLN A 20 -13.81 -19.23 -23.67
C GLN A 20 -14.34 -19.34 -25.12
N THR A 21 -14.72 -18.21 -25.72
CA THR A 21 -15.19 -18.16 -27.11
C THR A 21 -14.08 -18.53 -28.09
N GLY A 22 -12.85 -18.07 -27.86
CA GLY A 22 -11.70 -18.41 -28.68
C GLY A 22 -11.32 -19.88 -28.58
N ARG A 23 -11.32 -20.44 -27.38
CA ARG A 23 -11.02 -21.87 -27.14
C ARG A 23 -12.03 -22.79 -27.79
N SER A 24 -13.33 -22.45 -27.80
CA SER A 24 -14.35 -23.25 -28.51
C SER A 24 -14.23 -23.20 -30.03
N LYS A 25 -13.39 -22.30 -30.57
CA LYS A 25 -13.12 -22.09 -32.00
C LYS A 25 -11.63 -22.19 -32.34
N GLN A 26 -10.84 -22.85 -31.49
CA GLN A 26 -9.38 -22.83 -31.55
C GLN A 26 -8.82 -23.31 -32.89
N ASP A 27 -9.37 -24.41 -33.44
CA ASP A 27 -8.90 -25.01 -34.69
C ASP A 27 -8.97 -24.02 -35.86
N ALA A 28 -10.07 -23.27 -35.97
CA ALA A 28 -10.25 -22.26 -37.01
C ALA A 28 -9.33 -21.04 -36.82
N LEU A 29 -9.02 -20.70 -35.56
CA LEU A 29 -8.17 -19.58 -35.20
C LEU A 29 -6.67 -19.90 -35.35
N GLN A 30 -6.28 -21.18 -35.30
CA GLN A 30 -4.89 -21.63 -35.35
C GLN A 30 -4.19 -21.16 -36.63
N ALA A 31 -4.88 -21.23 -37.78
CA ALA A 31 -4.35 -20.80 -39.09
C ALA A 31 -3.99 -19.31 -39.16
N PHE A 32 -4.44 -18.49 -38.20
CA PHE A 32 -4.21 -17.05 -38.13
C PHE A 32 -3.41 -16.62 -36.89
N GLY A 33 -2.71 -17.56 -36.24
CA GLY A 33 -1.93 -17.28 -35.03
C GLY A 33 -2.79 -17.04 -33.78
N GLY A 34 -4.08 -17.42 -33.82
CA GLY A 34 -5.00 -17.21 -32.70
C GLY A 34 -4.62 -17.99 -31.45
N GLN A 35 -3.95 -19.14 -31.59
CA GLN A 35 -3.47 -19.95 -30.46
C GLN A 35 -2.60 -19.12 -29.50
N LEU A 36 -1.56 -18.47 -30.04
CA LEU A 36 -0.64 -17.66 -29.25
C LEU A 36 -1.36 -16.52 -28.51
N LEU A 37 -2.36 -15.90 -29.14
CA LEU A 37 -3.15 -14.84 -28.52
C LEU A 37 -4.04 -15.35 -27.38
N LEU A 38 -4.60 -16.56 -27.51
CA LEU A 38 -5.40 -17.18 -26.45
C LEU A 38 -4.51 -17.59 -25.27
N ASP A 39 -3.36 -18.21 -25.54
CA ASP A 39 -2.38 -18.59 -24.51
C ASP A 39 -1.86 -17.33 -23.78
N THR A 40 -1.58 -16.26 -24.53
CA THR A 40 -1.18 -14.95 -23.96
C THR A 40 -2.29 -14.38 -23.09
N LEU A 41 -3.55 -14.38 -23.56
CA LEU A 41 -4.68 -13.85 -22.80
C LEU A 41 -4.92 -14.63 -21.50
N GLU A 42 -4.81 -15.94 -21.55
CA GLU A 42 -4.93 -16.83 -20.38
C GLU A 42 -3.84 -16.55 -19.35
N SER A 43 -2.58 -16.50 -19.78
CA SER A 43 -1.45 -16.16 -18.92
C SER A 43 -1.59 -14.77 -18.30
N GLN A 44 -2.04 -13.76 -19.07
CA GLN A 44 -2.29 -12.42 -18.55
C GLN A 44 -3.41 -12.38 -17.50
N ILE A 45 -4.50 -13.12 -17.70
CA ILE A 45 -5.59 -13.22 -16.72
C ILE A 45 -5.09 -13.88 -15.44
N GLN A 46 -4.37 -15.00 -15.56
CA GLN A 46 -3.82 -15.72 -14.40
C GLN A 46 -2.85 -14.84 -13.61
N ALA A 47 -1.89 -14.21 -14.29
CA ALA A 47 -0.93 -13.31 -13.66
C ALA A 47 -1.63 -12.16 -12.92
N PHE A 48 -2.73 -11.62 -13.46
CA PHE A 48 -3.49 -10.56 -12.81
C PHE A 48 -4.21 -11.05 -11.54
N GLU A 49 -4.74 -12.26 -11.57
CA GLU A 49 -5.44 -12.87 -10.43
C GLU A 49 -4.49 -13.25 -9.29
N GLU A 50 -3.23 -13.54 -9.61
CA GLU A 50 -2.16 -13.77 -8.64
C GLU A 50 -1.62 -12.47 -8.00
N LEU A 51 -1.89 -11.30 -8.59
CA LEU A 51 -1.48 -10.01 -8.00
C LEU A 51 -2.30 -9.71 -6.73
N PRO A 52 -1.65 -9.20 -5.65
CA PRO A 52 -2.34 -8.80 -4.43
C PRO A 52 -3.50 -7.84 -4.68
N THR A 53 -4.62 -8.05 -3.99
CA THR A 53 -5.80 -7.22 -4.12
C THR A 53 -5.67 -5.91 -3.34
N HIS A 54 -6.50 -4.92 -3.70
CA HIS A 54 -6.59 -3.69 -2.91
C HIS A 54 -7.07 -3.92 -1.47
N ILE A 55 -7.83 -4.98 -1.22
CA ILE A 55 -8.37 -5.30 0.10
C ILE A 55 -7.25 -5.81 1.00
N GLU A 56 -6.47 -6.78 0.52
CA GLU A 56 -5.31 -7.33 1.25
C GLU A 56 -4.27 -6.24 1.54
N ASN A 57 -3.92 -5.45 0.52
CA ASN A 57 -2.97 -4.35 0.68
C ASN A 57 -3.42 -3.29 1.69
N ARG A 58 -4.75 -3.05 1.79
CA ARG A 58 -5.32 -2.10 2.77
C ARG A 58 -5.34 -2.68 4.18
N ALA A 59 -5.66 -3.96 4.34
CA ALA A 59 -5.62 -4.64 5.63
C ALA A 59 -4.20 -4.64 6.21
N ASP A 60 -3.21 -4.99 5.38
CA ASP A 60 -1.80 -4.97 5.75
C ASP A 60 -1.33 -3.59 6.20
N LEU A 61 -1.61 -2.55 5.40
CA LEU A 61 -1.24 -1.17 5.75
C LEU A 61 -1.92 -0.69 7.02
N LYS A 62 -3.17 -1.10 7.27
CA LYS A 62 -3.86 -0.76 8.51
C LYS A 62 -3.14 -1.37 9.72
N GLY A 63 -2.82 -2.67 9.67
CA GLY A 63 -2.07 -3.33 10.75
C GLY A 63 -0.70 -2.70 11.01
N LEU A 64 0.04 -2.34 9.94
CA LEU A 64 1.32 -1.63 10.06
C LEU A 64 1.16 -0.24 10.67
N THR A 65 0.08 0.47 10.33
CA THR A 65 -0.23 1.79 10.91
C THR A 65 -0.52 1.67 12.40
N GLU A 66 -1.32 0.70 12.81
CA GLU A 66 -1.63 0.43 14.22
C GLU A 66 -0.38 0.02 15.01
N GLY A 67 0.47 -0.85 14.44
CA GLY A 67 1.74 -1.23 15.04
C GLY A 67 2.69 -0.04 15.22
N LYS A 68 2.77 0.85 14.22
CA LYS A 68 3.57 2.07 14.30
C LYS A 68 3.05 3.05 15.36
N MET A 69 1.73 3.27 15.41
CA MET A 69 1.11 4.08 16.46
C MET A 69 1.38 3.52 17.85
N THR A 70 1.31 2.19 18.01
CA THR A 70 1.65 1.53 19.27
C THR A 70 3.12 1.76 19.65
N ALA A 71 4.05 1.65 18.69
CA ALA A 71 5.47 1.95 18.95
C ALA A 71 5.70 3.41 19.35
N LEU A 72 5.01 4.35 18.70
CA LEU A 72 5.04 5.78 19.02
C LEU A 72 4.54 6.05 20.43
N ASP A 73 3.40 5.47 20.80
CA ASP A 73 2.80 5.66 22.14
C ASP A 73 3.67 5.04 23.24
N ASN A 74 4.32 3.91 22.97
CA ASN A 74 5.32 3.35 23.89
C ASN A 74 6.51 4.29 24.11
N CYS A 75 7.00 4.96 23.06
CA CYS A 75 8.06 5.97 23.18
C CYS A 75 7.59 7.17 24.01
N LYS A 76 6.36 7.64 23.81
CA LYS A 76 5.77 8.74 24.60
C LYS A 76 5.66 8.37 26.06
N ASN A 77 5.12 7.19 26.36
CA ASN A 77 4.93 6.75 27.75
C ASN A 77 6.29 6.68 28.46
N TRP A 78 7.28 6.04 27.84
CA TRP A 78 8.63 5.99 28.39
C TRP A 78 9.27 7.37 28.58
N GLY A 79 9.12 8.27 27.60
CA GLY A 79 9.61 9.65 27.73
C GLY A 79 8.90 10.46 28.81
N GLY A 80 7.60 10.23 29.02
CA GLY A 80 6.81 10.83 30.09
C GLY A 80 7.23 10.32 31.47
N ASP A 81 7.52 9.03 31.58
CA ASP A 81 8.06 8.43 32.81
C ASP A 81 9.44 9.00 33.12
N LEU A 82 10.33 9.09 32.12
CA LEU A 82 11.64 9.73 32.28
C LEU A 82 11.50 11.18 32.74
N ARG A 83 10.60 11.96 32.14
CA ARG A 83 10.31 13.35 32.54
C ARG A 83 9.94 13.41 34.02
N THR A 84 9.04 12.54 34.46
CA THR A 84 8.58 12.47 35.85
C THR A 84 9.74 12.15 36.79
N ARG A 85 10.57 11.15 36.44
CA ARG A 85 11.75 10.78 37.23
C ARG A 85 12.75 11.94 37.33
N MET A 86 12.98 12.69 36.25
CA MET A 86 13.85 13.88 36.29
C MET A 86 13.29 14.99 37.19
N VAL A 87 11.97 15.23 37.18
CA VAL A 87 11.35 16.18 38.13
C VAL A 87 11.55 15.73 39.56
N LEU A 88 11.38 14.43 39.85
CA LEU A 88 11.54 13.90 41.20
C LEU A 88 13.00 13.95 41.69
N ALA A 89 13.95 13.68 40.82
CA ALA A 89 15.37 13.65 41.17
C ALA A 89 15.99 15.04 41.34
N PHE A 90 15.62 15.99 40.47
CA PHE A 90 16.30 17.28 40.39
C PHE A 90 15.40 18.48 40.71
N GLY A 91 14.08 18.33 40.64
CA GLY A 91 13.12 19.44 40.71
C GLY A 91 12.94 20.14 39.36
N SER A 92 11.77 20.76 39.16
CA SER A 92 11.37 21.39 37.88
C SER A 92 12.18 22.64 37.52
N ASP A 93 12.83 23.27 38.49
CA ASP A 93 13.63 24.49 38.26
C ASP A 93 15.13 24.20 38.05
N SER A 94 15.54 22.94 38.16
CA SER A 94 16.93 22.52 38.02
C SER A 94 17.46 22.69 36.60
N THR A 95 18.79 22.83 36.50
CA THR A 95 19.49 22.91 35.22
C THR A 95 19.35 21.60 34.44
N GLU A 96 19.40 20.47 35.16
CA GLU A 96 19.27 19.11 34.64
C GLU A 96 17.89 18.88 34.03
N TYR A 97 16.80 19.23 34.73
CA TYR A 97 15.46 19.10 34.18
C TYR A 97 15.21 20.00 32.96
N ARG A 98 15.82 21.20 32.92
CA ARG A 98 15.72 22.09 31.75
C ARG A 98 16.34 21.51 30.48
N GLN A 99 17.22 20.51 30.59
CA GLN A 99 17.73 19.78 29.44
C GLN A 99 16.68 18.86 28.80
N PHE A 100 15.62 18.50 29.54
CA PHE A 100 14.51 17.73 28.98
C PHE A 100 13.81 18.57 27.88
N PRO A 101 13.65 18.04 26.66
CA PRO A 101 13.15 18.79 25.51
C PRO A 101 11.63 18.97 25.56
N ASN A 102 11.11 19.62 26.59
CA ASN A 102 9.68 19.74 26.89
C ASN A 102 8.84 20.24 25.71
N GLY A 103 9.28 21.30 25.04
CA GLY A 103 8.59 21.85 23.87
C GLY A 103 8.47 20.83 22.75
N ALA A 104 9.61 20.31 22.28
CA ALA A 104 9.66 19.32 21.22
C ALA A 104 8.90 18.02 21.58
N PHE A 105 9.00 17.57 22.83
CA PHE A 105 8.30 16.37 23.32
C PHE A 105 6.78 16.54 23.32
N ASN A 106 6.27 17.68 23.79
CA ASN A 106 4.83 17.98 23.77
C ASN A 106 4.30 18.15 22.34
N GLU A 107 5.16 18.60 21.42
CA GLU A 107 4.84 18.79 20.00
C GLU A 107 4.96 17.52 19.14
N VAL A 108 5.33 16.37 19.73
CA VAL A 108 5.43 15.12 18.97
C VAL A 108 4.08 14.73 18.36
N GLY A 109 2.97 14.90 19.08
CA GLY A 109 1.63 14.55 18.58
C GLY A 109 1.59 13.14 17.97
N SER A 110 1.29 13.03 16.68
CA SER A 110 1.30 11.77 15.90
C SER A 110 2.47 11.69 14.90
N SER A 111 3.55 12.45 15.11
CA SER A 111 4.71 12.50 14.22
C SER A 111 5.82 11.57 14.69
N ASP A 112 6.04 10.51 13.94
CA ASP A 112 7.10 9.52 14.21
C ASP A 112 8.49 10.15 14.06
N ASP A 113 8.72 10.92 12.99
CA ASP A 113 9.96 11.65 12.74
C ASP A 113 10.40 12.50 13.93
N ARG A 114 9.45 13.29 14.48
CA ARG A 114 9.71 14.13 15.65
C ARG A 114 10.03 13.29 16.87
N MET A 115 9.30 12.19 17.10
CA MET A 115 9.59 11.30 18.21
C MET A 115 10.98 10.66 18.07
N ILE A 116 11.34 10.17 16.88
CA ILE A 116 12.64 9.56 16.60
C ILE A 116 13.78 10.53 16.93
N TYR A 117 13.63 11.80 16.55
CA TYR A 117 14.60 12.85 16.89
C TYR A 117 14.68 13.08 18.41
N VAL A 118 13.53 13.26 19.07
CA VAL A 118 13.45 13.54 20.51
C VAL A 118 13.99 12.38 21.34
N MET A 119 13.71 11.13 20.95
CA MET A 119 14.18 9.92 21.64
C MET A 119 15.70 9.87 21.78
N GLY A 120 16.46 10.39 20.80
CA GLY A 120 17.92 10.47 20.91
C GLY A 120 18.36 11.32 22.12
N THR A 121 17.74 12.48 22.32
CA THR A 121 17.97 13.34 23.48
C THR A 121 17.52 12.66 24.78
N LEU A 122 16.35 12.02 24.79
CA LEU A 122 15.83 11.35 25.97
C LEU A 122 16.72 10.18 26.44
N ILE A 123 17.20 9.36 25.51
CA ILE A 123 18.13 8.26 25.80
C ILE A 123 19.45 8.82 26.36
N HIS A 124 19.95 9.90 25.77
CA HIS A 124 21.14 10.57 26.29
C HIS A 124 20.94 11.04 27.74
N LEU A 125 19.83 11.73 28.05
CA LEU A 125 19.53 12.20 29.40
C LEU A 125 19.38 11.04 30.39
N ALA A 126 18.68 9.97 30.00
CA ALA A 126 18.52 8.77 30.82
C ALA A 126 19.85 8.08 31.14
N THR A 127 20.84 8.18 30.24
CA THR A 127 22.17 7.61 30.42
C THR A 127 23.05 8.52 31.27
N THR A 128 23.10 9.81 30.94
CA THR A 128 23.93 10.82 31.62
C THR A 128 23.59 10.96 33.09
N HIS A 129 22.29 10.92 33.41
CA HIS A 129 21.77 11.12 34.78
C HIS A 129 21.38 9.81 35.46
N HIS A 130 21.89 8.66 34.96
CA HIS A 130 21.39 7.35 35.39
C HIS A 130 21.50 7.15 36.91
N GLU A 131 22.66 7.44 37.51
CA GLU A 131 22.91 7.24 38.94
C GLU A 131 21.89 7.96 39.82
N GLN A 132 21.57 9.22 39.49
CA GLN A 132 20.60 10.03 40.21
C GLN A 132 19.16 9.57 39.98
N LEU A 133 18.86 9.03 38.79
CA LEU A 133 17.51 8.55 38.46
C LEU A 133 17.22 7.16 39.03
N THR A 134 18.24 6.36 39.38
CA THR A 134 18.08 5.01 39.92
C THR A 134 17.30 5.02 41.24
N THR A 135 17.51 6.02 42.10
CA THR A 135 16.76 6.20 43.36
C THR A 135 15.27 6.49 43.13
N HIS A 136 14.90 6.87 41.91
CA HIS A 136 13.53 7.13 41.47
C HIS A 136 13.01 6.05 40.49
N GLY A 137 13.62 4.86 40.51
CA GLY A 137 13.12 3.69 39.79
C GLY A 137 13.58 3.56 38.33
N GLN A 138 14.52 4.39 37.86
CA GLN A 138 15.16 4.20 36.56
C GLN A 138 16.18 3.05 36.65
N THR A 139 15.72 1.80 36.51
CA THR A 139 16.62 0.64 36.44
C THR A 139 17.43 0.66 35.14
N GLU A 140 18.53 -0.10 35.08
CA GLU A 140 19.31 -0.28 33.85
C GLU A 140 18.42 -0.80 32.70
N ALA A 141 17.53 -1.76 33.00
CA ALA A 141 16.58 -2.29 32.02
C ALA A 141 15.65 -1.18 31.47
N GLU A 142 15.17 -0.29 32.33
CA GLU A 142 14.30 0.82 31.93
C GLU A 142 15.06 1.89 31.14
N ARG A 143 16.34 2.14 31.45
CA ARG A 143 17.23 2.98 30.64
C ARG A 143 17.41 2.39 29.24
N ASP A 144 17.75 1.11 29.16
CA ASP A 144 18.07 0.43 27.90
C ASP A 144 16.83 0.22 27.02
N LYS A 145 15.65 0.14 27.63
CA LYS A 145 14.36 0.11 26.93
C LYS A 145 14.17 1.29 25.99
N GLY A 146 14.70 2.48 26.30
CA GLY A 146 14.61 3.64 25.42
C GLY A 146 15.21 3.37 24.03
N SER A 147 16.40 2.77 23.97
CA SER A 147 17.07 2.40 22.71
C SER A 147 16.32 1.29 21.96
N GLN A 148 15.74 0.34 22.68
CA GLN A 148 14.91 -0.72 22.09
C GLN A 148 13.64 -0.13 21.45
N LEU A 149 12.96 0.77 22.15
CA LEU A 149 11.76 1.46 21.67
C LEU A 149 12.06 2.33 20.43
N LEU A 150 13.17 3.09 20.45
CA LEU A 150 13.61 3.86 19.28
C LEU A 150 13.86 2.96 18.06
N THR A 151 14.52 1.82 18.28
CA THR A 151 14.77 0.84 17.21
C THR A 151 13.47 0.25 16.67
N ALA A 152 12.53 -0.10 17.55
CA ALA A 152 11.23 -0.61 17.16
C ALA A 152 10.40 0.42 16.36
N LEU A 153 10.41 1.69 16.76
CA LEU A 153 9.72 2.76 16.03
C LEU A 153 10.30 2.96 14.63
N LYS A 154 11.63 3.05 14.50
CA LYS A 154 12.31 3.16 13.20
C LYS A 154 12.03 1.97 12.28
N ALA A 155 12.01 0.76 12.85
CA ALA A 155 11.67 -0.45 12.10
C ALA A 155 10.21 -0.40 11.61
N ALA A 156 9.26 -0.05 12.48
CA ALA A 156 7.85 0.06 12.12
C ALA A 156 7.60 1.10 11.02
N GLU A 157 8.27 2.25 11.08
CA GLU A 157 8.25 3.27 10.02
C GLU A 157 8.81 2.72 8.70
N THR A 158 10.01 2.14 8.73
CA THR A 158 10.67 1.57 7.55
C THR A 158 9.80 0.50 6.88
N PHE A 159 9.18 -0.38 7.67
CA PHE A 159 8.27 -1.41 7.15
C PHE A 159 7.02 -0.80 6.53
N GLN A 160 6.44 0.24 7.14
CA GLN A 160 5.27 0.92 6.58
C GLN A 160 5.60 1.58 5.24
N GLU A 161 6.70 2.33 5.15
CA GLU A 161 7.11 2.99 3.90
C GLU A 161 7.44 1.98 2.80
N THR A 162 8.18 0.93 3.13
CA THR A 162 8.47 -0.17 2.18
C THR A 162 7.18 -0.78 1.64
N LYS A 163 6.17 -1.00 2.50
CA LYS A 163 4.88 -1.55 2.07
C LYS A 163 4.06 -0.55 1.25
N LYS A 164 4.12 0.76 1.54
CA LYS A 164 3.48 1.80 0.72
C LYS A 164 4.06 1.80 -0.70
N ASP A 165 5.38 1.73 -0.83
CA ASP A 165 6.07 1.67 -2.12
C ASP A 165 5.75 0.39 -2.89
N ALA A 166 5.73 -0.75 -2.20
CA ALA A 166 5.30 -2.02 -2.78
C ALA A 166 3.85 -1.95 -3.28
N ASN A 167 2.94 -1.35 -2.50
CA ASN A 167 1.53 -1.18 -2.89
C ASN A 167 1.36 -0.25 -4.10
N TYR A 168 2.15 0.81 -4.17
CA TYR A 168 2.17 1.70 -5.34
C TYR A 168 2.64 0.97 -6.60
N SER A 169 3.73 0.21 -6.47
CA SER A 169 4.28 -0.62 -7.55
C SER A 169 3.29 -1.69 -8.01
N ALA A 170 2.64 -2.40 -7.08
CA ALA A 170 1.59 -3.37 -7.37
C ALA A 170 0.39 -2.71 -8.09
N THR A 171 -0.03 -1.51 -7.67
CA THR A 171 -1.11 -0.77 -8.33
C THR A 171 -0.78 -0.42 -9.78
N ARG A 172 0.48 0.00 -10.02
CA ARG A 172 1.00 0.28 -11.35
C ARG A 172 0.99 -0.99 -12.23
N GLU A 173 1.47 -2.11 -11.70
CA GLU A 173 1.51 -3.38 -12.42
C GLU A 173 0.10 -3.91 -12.73
N ARG A 174 -0.82 -3.87 -11.75
CA ARG A 174 -2.23 -4.21 -11.97
C ARG A 174 -2.85 -3.38 -13.10
N THR A 175 -2.57 -2.08 -13.12
CA THR A 175 -3.08 -1.18 -14.18
C THR A 175 -2.53 -1.55 -15.55
N LYS A 176 -1.23 -1.85 -15.62
CA LYS A 176 -0.56 -2.28 -16.85
C LYS A 176 -1.17 -3.58 -17.38
N GLN A 177 -1.30 -4.61 -16.55
CA GLN A 177 -1.87 -5.90 -16.95
C GLN A 177 -3.34 -5.78 -17.41
N LEU A 178 -4.15 -4.93 -16.77
CA LEU A 178 -5.52 -4.69 -17.22
C LEU A 178 -5.59 -4.07 -18.62
N ASN A 179 -4.67 -3.15 -18.93
CA ASN A 179 -4.58 -2.55 -20.26
C ASN A 179 -4.13 -3.59 -21.30
N GLU A 180 -3.16 -4.43 -20.94
CA GLU A 180 -2.69 -5.53 -21.80
C GLU A 180 -3.80 -6.56 -22.08
N ILE A 181 -4.57 -6.96 -21.07
CA ILE A 181 -5.76 -7.81 -21.25
C ILE A 181 -6.75 -7.17 -22.24
N CYS A 182 -7.02 -5.86 -22.10
CA CYS A 182 -7.90 -5.16 -23.01
C CYS A 182 -7.39 -5.20 -24.46
N GLU A 183 -6.10 -4.99 -24.66
CA GLU A 183 -5.47 -5.05 -25.98
C GLU A 183 -5.52 -6.46 -26.57
N THR A 184 -5.19 -7.49 -25.80
CA THR A 184 -5.20 -8.88 -26.26
C THR A 184 -6.62 -9.33 -26.62
N VAL A 185 -7.63 -8.98 -25.82
CA VAL A 185 -9.05 -9.20 -26.17
C VAL A 185 -9.41 -8.57 -27.52
N ASN A 186 -8.97 -7.34 -27.76
CA ASN A 186 -9.23 -6.65 -29.03
C ASN A 186 -8.55 -7.36 -30.21
N LYS A 187 -7.34 -7.88 -30.02
CA LYS A 187 -6.61 -8.67 -31.02
C LYS A 187 -7.32 -9.99 -31.31
N VAL A 188 -7.72 -10.76 -30.28
CA VAL A 188 -8.49 -12.02 -30.44
C VAL A 188 -9.78 -11.75 -31.20
N ASN A 189 -10.55 -10.74 -30.80
CA ASN A 189 -11.79 -10.36 -31.46
C ASN A 189 -11.56 -9.94 -32.93
N LYS A 190 -10.48 -9.22 -33.24
CA LYS A 190 -10.14 -8.85 -34.61
C LYS A 190 -9.81 -10.08 -35.47
N VAL A 191 -9.03 -11.02 -34.94
CA VAL A 191 -8.69 -12.28 -35.64
C VAL A 191 -9.95 -13.10 -35.87
N GLY A 192 -10.78 -13.33 -34.85
CA GLY A 192 -12.01 -14.09 -34.98
C GLY A 192 -12.96 -13.52 -36.04
N ARG A 193 -13.17 -12.19 -36.06
CA ARG A 193 -13.99 -11.56 -37.12
C ARG A 193 -13.42 -11.76 -38.53
N ARG A 194 -12.10 -11.84 -38.68
CA ARG A 194 -11.46 -12.10 -39.97
C ARG A 194 -11.66 -13.54 -40.41
N VAL A 195 -11.37 -14.50 -39.51
CA VAL A 195 -11.52 -15.94 -39.76
C VAL A 195 -12.94 -16.30 -40.15
N PHE A 196 -13.92 -15.74 -39.45
CA PHE A 196 -15.32 -16.05 -39.65
C PHE A 196 -16.05 -15.08 -40.59
N SER A 197 -15.35 -14.24 -41.37
CA SER A 197 -15.99 -13.17 -42.15
C SER A 197 -17.17 -13.58 -43.06
N GLY A 198 -17.19 -14.84 -43.53
CA GLY A 198 -18.31 -15.43 -44.29
C GLY A 198 -19.42 -16.09 -43.46
N ASP A 199 -19.29 -16.11 -42.13
CA ASP A 199 -20.23 -16.72 -41.18
C ASP A 199 -20.72 -15.67 -40.15
N PRO A 200 -21.89 -15.06 -40.39
CA PRO A 200 -22.44 -14.02 -39.53
C PRO A 200 -22.67 -14.48 -38.08
N VAL A 201 -22.97 -15.76 -37.86
CA VAL A 201 -23.25 -16.32 -36.52
C VAL A 201 -21.96 -16.36 -35.73
N ASN A 202 -20.88 -16.88 -36.30
CA ASN A 202 -19.58 -16.93 -35.61
C ASN A 202 -18.95 -15.53 -35.49
N VAL A 203 -19.12 -14.63 -36.46
CA VAL A 203 -18.64 -13.24 -36.36
C VAL A 203 -19.26 -12.50 -35.17
N ALA A 204 -20.54 -12.73 -34.89
CA ALA A 204 -21.24 -12.10 -33.77
C ALA A 204 -20.56 -12.41 -32.42
N LEU A 205 -20.00 -13.61 -32.27
CA LEU A 205 -19.30 -14.04 -31.04
C LEU A 205 -18.02 -13.23 -30.77
N PHE A 206 -17.38 -12.67 -31.82
CA PHE A 206 -16.15 -11.87 -31.76
C PHE A 206 -16.39 -10.37 -31.95
N ARG A 207 -17.64 -9.91 -31.82
CA ARG A 207 -17.92 -8.47 -31.71
C ARG A 207 -17.41 -7.95 -30.36
N SER A 208 -17.07 -6.67 -30.31
CA SER A 208 -16.59 -6.02 -29.08
C SER A 208 -17.62 -6.23 -27.96
N LYS A 209 -17.23 -6.98 -26.91
CA LYS A 209 -18.03 -7.17 -25.70
C LYS A 209 -17.83 -6.06 -24.67
N TRP A 210 -17.01 -5.05 -24.99
CA TRP A 210 -16.85 -3.88 -24.14
C TRP A 210 -18.17 -3.12 -24.02
N PRO A 211 -18.62 -2.77 -22.81
CA PRO A 211 -19.82 -1.95 -22.65
C PRO A 211 -19.59 -0.59 -23.30
N ALA A 212 -20.67 -0.01 -23.84
CA ALA A 212 -20.63 1.35 -24.34
C ALA A 212 -20.11 2.28 -23.23
N ALA A 213 -19.14 3.14 -23.56
CA ALA A 213 -18.60 4.09 -22.60
C ALA A 213 -19.75 4.96 -22.06
N LYS A 214 -19.92 5.01 -20.73
CA LYS A 214 -20.89 5.95 -20.13
C LYS A 214 -20.50 7.37 -20.56
N LYS A 215 -21.45 8.12 -21.13
CA LYS A 215 -21.27 9.56 -21.34
C LYS A 215 -20.95 10.21 -19.98
N PRO A 216 -19.99 11.14 -19.90
CA PRO A 216 -19.76 11.87 -18.67
C PRO A 216 -21.06 12.57 -18.26
N VAL A 217 -21.53 12.28 -17.05
CA VAL A 217 -22.64 13.01 -16.44
C VAL A 217 -22.09 14.40 -16.14
N ALA A 218 -22.61 15.42 -16.81
CA ALA A 218 -22.28 16.81 -16.51
C ALA A 218 -22.59 17.06 -15.02
N GLN A 219 -21.59 17.52 -14.27
CA GLN A 219 -21.82 17.99 -12.91
C GLN A 219 -22.71 19.24 -12.98
N PRO A 220 -23.74 19.36 -12.11
CA PRO A 220 -24.54 20.56 -12.07
C PRO A 220 -23.65 21.74 -11.68
N VAL A 221 -23.74 22.81 -12.47
CA VAL A 221 -23.12 24.09 -12.18
C VAL A 221 -23.73 24.58 -10.87
N VAL A 222 -22.92 24.62 -9.81
CA VAL A 222 -23.30 25.33 -8.58
C VAL A 222 -23.08 26.81 -8.89
N GLU A 223 -24.16 27.49 -9.24
CA GLU A 223 -24.18 28.96 -9.31
C GLU A 223 -23.90 29.51 -7.92
N SER A 224 -23.02 30.51 -7.88
CA SER A 224 -22.43 31.13 -6.69
C SER A 224 -23.38 32.09 -6.01
#